data_AF-A0A7Y2FJ82-F1
#
_entry.id   AF-A0A7Y2FJ82-F1
#
_cell.length_a   1.000
_cell.length_b   1.000
_cell.length_c   1.000
_cell.angle_alpha   90.00
_cell.angle_beta   90.00
_cell.angle_gamma   90.00
#
_symmetry.space_group_name_H-M   'P 1'
#
loop_
_entity.id
_entity.type
_entity.pdbx_description
1 polymer ?
#
loop_
_entity_poly.entity_id
_entity_poly.type
_entity_poly.pdbx_seq_one_letter_code
_entity_poly.pdbx_strand_id
1 'polypeptide(L)'
;MSNADPGRSALEINLQRTAAKVEIPEAQRVLLEITAKSVGIRKRTQALLEEVNHPYANWKEVLQDLRTYAMENLYYIDAHERGVEGLQVLVDIFFRIEKESEDQLDHFEAVRSLSRFVEKLVRESGDLLERNRPLIDATLREIDYRIPRNDYGSLLSGSLRRLFQTMREAGGWDDETMRSLLVDALRITYDAWLRRTDPSEWIDEGADEKTPSLRRLSHEAIREYR
;
A
#
# COMPACT_ATOMS: atom_id res chain seq x y z
N MET A 1 16.66 49.19 17.07
CA MET A 1 15.52 48.65 16.30
C MET A 1 15.95 47.32 15.72
N SER A 2 15.10 46.31 15.91
CA SER A 2 15.34 44.88 15.69
C SER A 2 15.78 44.56 14.27
N ASN A 3 16.92 43.87 14.11
CA ASN A 3 17.26 43.16 12.87
C ASN A 3 16.72 41.73 13.02
N ALA A 4 15.68 41.41 12.26
CA ALA A 4 15.16 40.05 12.16
C ALA A 4 16.16 39.22 11.36
N ASP A 5 16.54 38.05 11.88
CA ASP A 5 17.44 37.09 11.23
C ASP A 5 16.62 36.21 10.26
N PRO A 6 16.78 36.33 8.93
CA PRO A 6 15.99 35.60 7.97
C PRO A 6 16.79 34.40 7.47
N GLY A 7 16.50 33.22 8.02
CA GLY A 7 16.79 31.94 7.37
C GLY A 7 17.59 30.97 8.22
N ARG A 8 16.90 30.06 8.90
CA ARG A 8 17.50 28.76 9.25
C ARG A 8 18.02 28.14 7.97
N SER A 9 19.33 27.90 7.90
CA SER A 9 19.94 27.31 6.72
C SER A 9 19.42 25.88 6.54
N ALA A 10 19.24 25.44 5.28
CA ALA A 10 18.91 24.03 4.99
C ALA A 10 19.91 23.04 5.62
N LEU A 11 21.13 23.52 5.89
CA LEU A 11 22.18 22.79 6.60
C LEU A 11 21.88 22.61 8.09
N GLU A 12 21.38 23.63 8.79
CA GLU A 12 20.97 23.51 10.20
C GLU A 12 19.75 22.61 10.37
N ILE A 13 18.81 22.66 9.42
CA ILE A 13 17.68 21.72 9.36
C ILE A 13 18.22 20.29 9.16
N ASN A 14 19.14 20.08 8.23
CA ASN A 14 19.76 18.76 8.01
C ASN A 14 20.60 18.28 9.20
N LEU A 15 21.31 19.15 9.90
CA LEU A 15 22.08 18.82 11.11
C LEU A 15 21.17 18.48 12.29
N GLN A 16 20.03 19.16 12.45
CA GLN A 16 19.00 18.78 13.42
C GLN A 16 18.37 17.43 13.08
N ARG A 17 18.17 17.11 11.79
CA ARG A 17 17.74 15.76 11.34
C ARG A 17 18.75 14.67 11.74
N THR A 18 20.04 14.95 11.74
CA THR A 18 21.07 13.92 12.05
C THR A 18 21.43 13.79 13.54
N ALA A 19 20.95 14.68 14.41
CA ALA A 19 21.42 14.78 15.80
C ALA A 19 20.46 14.15 16.82
N ALA A 20 19.23 13.81 16.45
CA ALA A 20 18.29 13.16 17.37
C ALA A 20 18.47 11.64 17.33
N LYS A 21 18.72 11.03 18.50
CA LYS A 21 18.66 9.57 18.63
C LYS A 21 17.21 9.15 18.44
N VAL A 22 16.89 8.60 17.27
CA VAL A 22 15.55 8.08 16.99
C VAL A 22 15.28 6.88 17.88
N GLU A 23 14.19 6.93 18.65
CA GLU A 23 13.76 5.81 19.48
C GLU A 23 12.83 4.91 18.68
N ILE A 24 13.22 3.64 18.52
CA ILE A 24 12.35 2.62 17.91
C ILE A 24 11.36 2.12 18.98
N PRO A 25 10.04 2.28 18.77
CA PRO A 25 9.01 1.82 19.69
C PRO A 25 9.10 0.32 19.97
N GLU A 26 8.73 -0.09 21.19
CA GLU A 26 8.82 -1.49 21.63
C GLU A 26 8.07 -2.45 20.69
N ALA A 27 6.89 -2.06 20.22
CA ALA A 27 6.08 -2.86 19.29
C ALA A 27 6.81 -3.20 17.98
N GLN A 28 7.77 -2.39 17.54
CA GLN A 28 8.50 -2.61 16.29
C GLN A 28 9.80 -3.41 16.51
N ARG A 29 10.27 -3.56 17.75
CA ARG A 29 11.53 -4.24 18.06
C ARG A 29 11.50 -5.73 17.71
N VAL A 30 10.31 -6.33 17.60
CA VAL A 30 10.16 -7.71 17.13
C VAL A 30 10.80 -7.93 15.75
N LEU A 31 10.80 -6.94 14.85
CA LEU A 31 11.51 -7.05 13.57
C LEU A 31 13.03 -7.12 13.74
N LEU A 32 13.60 -6.43 14.73
CA LEU A 32 15.04 -6.50 15.06
C LEU A 32 15.41 -7.85 15.68
N GLU A 33 14.50 -8.45 16.45
CA GLU A 33 14.67 -9.80 17.01
C GLU A 33 14.63 -10.86 15.91
N ILE A 34 13.59 -10.84 15.06
CA ILE A 34 13.44 -11.76 13.92
C ILE A 34 14.70 -11.76 13.07
N THR A 35 15.28 -10.58 12.84
CA THR A 35 16.45 -10.38 11.95
C THR A 35 17.80 -10.52 12.65
N ALA A 36 17.83 -10.82 13.94
CA ALA A 36 19.04 -10.83 14.76
C ALA A 36 20.17 -11.72 14.21
N LYS A 37 19.83 -12.85 13.57
CA LYS A 37 20.80 -13.82 13.05
C LYS A 37 21.46 -13.40 11.74
N SER A 38 20.94 -12.38 11.06
CA SER A 38 21.49 -11.86 9.80
C SER A 38 21.93 -10.42 9.95
N VAL A 39 23.24 -10.18 10.06
CA VAL A 39 23.81 -8.84 10.27
C VAL A 39 23.33 -7.86 9.19
N GLY A 40 23.29 -8.30 7.92
CA GLY A 40 22.84 -7.47 6.80
C GLY A 40 21.35 -7.12 6.87
N ILE A 41 20.48 -8.11 7.10
CA ILE A 41 19.04 -7.88 7.20
C ILE A 41 18.73 -7.05 8.44
N ARG A 42 19.36 -7.34 9.58
CA ARG A 42 19.21 -6.56 10.81
C ARG A 42 19.60 -5.10 10.63
N LYS A 43 20.72 -4.83 9.96
CA LYS A 43 21.15 -3.45 9.69
C LYS A 43 20.14 -2.70 8.84
N ARG A 44 19.60 -3.32 7.79
CA ARG A 44 18.54 -2.72 6.96
C ARG A 44 17.23 -2.53 7.74
N THR A 45 16.90 -3.46 8.62
CA THR A 45 15.73 -3.38 9.51
C THR A 45 15.84 -2.19 10.45
N GLN A 46 16.99 -2.05 11.12
CA GLN A 46 17.28 -0.91 11.99
C GLN A 46 17.14 0.41 11.23
N ALA A 47 17.77 0.53 10.06
CA ALA A 47 17.68 1.74 9.24
C ALA A 47 16.24 2.07 8.84
N LEU A 48 15.47 1.09 8.36
CA LEU A 48 14.05 1.29 8.03
C LEU A 48 13.24 1.80 9.23
N LEU A 49 13.42 1.20 10.40
CA LEU A 49 12.69 1.59 11.61
C LEU A 49 13.15 2.96 12.13
N GLU A 50 14.42 3.33 11.99
CA GLU A 50 14.90 4.67 12.30
C GLU A 50 14.27 5.71 11.36
N GLU A 51 14.20 5.44 10.06
CA GLU A 51 13.55 6.35 9.10
C GLU A 51 12.04 6.49 9.36
N VAL A 52 11.33 5.39 9.63
CA VAL A 52 9.89 5.38 9.95
C VAL A 52 9.57 6.20 11.20
N ASN A 53 10.47 6.22 12.19
CA ASN A 53 10.25 6.94 13.45
C ASN A 53 10.97 8.29 13.51
N HIS A 54 11.57 8.72 12.40
CA HIS A 54 12.22 10.02 12.33
C HIS A 54 11.17 11.15 12.38
N PRO A 55 11.35 12.22 13.19
CA PRO A 55 10.36 13.31 13.32
C PRO A 55 10.02 14.05 12.01
N TYR A 56 10.90 13.95 11.02
CA TYR A 56 10.75 14.54 9.69
C TYR A 56 10.87 13.47 8.60
N ALA A 57 10.28 12.29 8.83
CA ALA A 57 10.31 11.17 7.90
C ALA A 57 9.87 11.60 6.50
N ASN A 58 10.65 11.23 5.48
CA ASN A 58 10.25 11.39 4.09
C ASN A 58 9.39 10.19 3.69
N TRP A 59 8.06 10.32 3.80
CA TRP A 59 7.13 9.20 3.62
C TRP A 59 7.24 8.51 2.26
N LYS A 60 7.60 9.23 1.20
CA LYS A 60 7.84 8.67 -0.12
C LYS A 60 9.05 7.73 -0.16
N GLU A 61 10.16 8.14 0.45
CA GLU A 61 11.37 7.31 0.54
C GLU A 61 11.13 6.13 1.49
N VAL A 62 10.52 6.37 2.65
CA VAL A 62 10.13 5.33 3.60
C VAL A 62 9.23 4.28 2.94
N LEU A 63 8.26 4.69 2.13
CA LEU A 63 7.39 3.76 1.41
C LEU A 63 8.15 2.91 0.38
N GLN A 64 9.09 3.51 -0.34
CA GLN A 64 9.93 2.79 -1.29
C GLN A 64 10.79 1.74 -0.58
N ASP A 65 11.39 2.10 0.55
CA ASP A 65 12.24 1.23 1.35
C ASP A 65 11.44 0.12 2.02
N LEU A 66 10.29 0.46 2.61
CA LEU A 66 9.36 -0.49 3.22
C LEU A 66 8.90 -1.54 2.20
N ARG A 67 8.49 -1.11 1.00
CA ARG A 67 8.05 -2.02 -0.06
C ARG A 67 9.17 -3.00 -0.44
N THR A 68 10.37 -2.50 -0.66
CA THR A 68 11.52 -3.32 -1.02
C THR A 68 11.84 -4.31 0.09
N TYR A 69 11.93 -3.82 1.33
CA TYR A 69 12.20 -4.62 2.52
C TYR A 69 11.17 -5.72 2.73
N ALA A 70 9.87 -5.38 2.73
CA ALA A 70 8.79 -6.32 2.98
C ALA A 70 8.75 -7.44 1.93
N MET A 71 8.98 -7.10 0.66
CA MET A 71 8.98 -8.08 -0.44
C MET A 71 10.21 -8.99 -0.40
N GLU A 72 11.40 -8.45 -0.16
CA GLU A 72 12.63 -9.26 -0.15
C GLU A 72 12.76 -10.17 1.07
N ASN A 73 12.23 -9.73 2.21
CA ASN A 73 12.43 -10.43 3.48
C ASN A 73 11.20 -11.22 3.94
N LEU A 74 10.12 -11.28 3.14
CA LEU A 74 8.88 -11.96 3.52
C LEU A 74 9.13 -13.38 4.01
N TYR A 75 9.79 -14.22 3.21
CA TYR A 75 10.07 -15.62 3.56
C TYR A 75 10.76 -15.75 4.93
N TYR A 76 11.72 -14.86 5.19
CA TYR A 76 12.49 -14.87 6.42
C TYR A 76 11.66 -14.44 7.63
N ILE A 77 10.82 -13.41 7.48
CA ILE A 77 9.93 -12.92 8.54
C ILE A 77 8.84 -13.95 8.83
N ASP A 78 8.21 -14.47 7.78
CA ASP A 78 7.08 -15.39 7.86
C ASP A 78 7.47 -16.71 8.55
N ALA A 79 8.65 -17.25 8.25
CA ALA A 79 9.16 -18.47 8.83
C ALA A 79 9.53 -18.38 10.33
N HIS A 80 9.60 -17.17 10.90
CA HIS A 80 9.96 -16.98 12.31
C HIS A 80 8.79 -17.36 13.25
N GLU A 81 9.09 -17.79 14.48
CA GLU A 81 8.07 -18.14 15.48
C GLU A 81 7.17 -16.93 15.83
N ARG A 82 7.79 -15.74 15.93
CA ARG A 82 7.12 -14.43 16.06
C ARG A 82 6.74 -13.80 14.71
N GLY A 83 6.64 -14.61 13.64
CA GLY A 83 6.45 -14.12 12.28
C GLY A 83 5.19 -13.26 12.11
N VAL A 84 4.05 -13.68 12.69
CA VAL A 84 2.80 -12.91 12.65
C VAL A 84 2.95 -11.52 13.25
N GLU A 85 3.67 -11.39 14.36
CA GLU A 85 3.95 -10.09 15.00
C GLU A 85 4.83 -9.21 14.10
N GLY A 86 5.85 -9.78 13.45
CA GLY A 86 6.67 -9.06 12.48
C GLY A 86 5.89 -8.60 11.25
N LEU A 87 5.02 -9.46 10.72
CA LEU A 87 4.12 -9.13 9.61
C LEU A 87 3.15 -8.00 10.00
N GLN A 88 2.57 -8.06 11.22
CA GLN A 88 1.70 -7.01 11.75
C GLN A 88 2.43 -5.65 11.79
N VAL A 89 3.69 -5.60 12.23
CA VAL A 89 4.47 -4.36 12.22
C VAL A 89 4.60 -3.79 10.82
N LEU A 90 4.85 -4.62 9.80
CA LEU A 90 4.92 -4.13 8.42
C LEU A 90 3.58 -3.57 7.93
N VAL A 91 2.49 -4.26 8.23
CA VAL A 91 1.12 -3.79 7.94
C VAL A 91 0.85 -2.44 8.60
N ASP A 92 1.19 -2.30 9.88
CA ASP A 92 0.98 -1.08 10.65
C ASP A 92 1.78 0.09 10.07
N ILE A 93 3.01 -0.14 9.60
CA ILE A 93 3.82 0.90 8.97
C ILE A 93 3.18 1.34 7.64
N PHE A 94 2.65 0.42 6.81
CA PHE A 94 1.91 0.81 5.60
C PHE A 94 0.71 1.71 5.91
N PHE A 95 -0.09 1.37 6.93
CA PHE A 95 -1.22 2.21 7.34
C PHE A 95 -0.79 3.52 8.00
N ARG A 96 0.37 3.53 8.65
CA ARG A 96 0.94 4.76 9.20
C ARG A 96 1.36 5.73 8.09
N ILE A 97 2.01 5.24 7.05
CA ILE A 97 2.37 6.04 5.86
C ILE A 97 1.12 6.62 5.22
N GLU A 98 0.08 5.80 5.02
CA GLU A 98 -1.21 6.26 4.48
C GLU A 98 -1.83 7.37 5.33
N LYS A 99 -1.78 7.25 6.65
CA LYS A 99 -2.35 8.23 7.57
C LYS A 99 -1.52 9.51 7.71
N GLU A 100 -0.20 9.40 7.73
CA GLU A 100 0.73 10.49 8.09
C GLU A 100 1.33 11.22 6.88
N SER A 101 1.25 10.67 5.66
CA SER A 101 1.69 11.41 4.46
C SER A 101 0.75 12.55 4.11
N GLU A 102 1.28 13.64 3.56
CA GLU A 102 0.51 14.78 3.06
C GLU A 102 0.06 14.58 1.60
N ASP A 103 0.74 13.70 0.85
CA ASP A 103 0.46 13.45 -0.57
C ASP A 103 -0.56 12.31 -0.74
N GLN A 104 -1.70 12.60 -1.37
CA GLN A 104 -2.72 11.60 -1.69
C GLN A 104 -2.19 10.48 -2.59
N LEU A 105 -1.16 10.76 -3.41
CA LEU A 105 -0.50 9.73 -4.20
C LEU A 105 0.21 8.73 -3.30
N ASP A 106 0.86 9.17 -2.22
CA ASP A 106 1.52 8.28 -1.27
C ASP A 106 0.49 7.43 -0.50
N HIS A 107 -0.69 7.98 -0.18
CA HIS A 107 -1.80 7.23 0.44
C HIS A 107 -2.18 6.04 -0.44
N PHE A 108 -2.44 6.33 -1.71
CA PHE A 108 -2.75 5.33 -2.72
C PHE A 108 -1.63 4.31 -2.88
N GLU A 109 -0.38 4.75 -3.00
CA GLU A 109 0.77 3.89 -3.20
C GLU A 109 1.03 2.99 -1.99
N ALA A 110 0.75 3.46 -0.77
CA ALA A 110 0.83 2.67 0.45
C ALA A 110 -0.19 1.54 0.45
N VAL A 111 -1.48 1.83 0.20
CA VAL A 111 -2.54 0.80 0.14
C VAL A 111 -2.30 -0.17 -1.03
N ARG A 112 -1.82 0.32 -2.17
CA ARG A 112 -1.46 -0.53 -3.33
C ARG A 112 -0.30 -1.46 -2.99
N SER A 113 0.73 -0.94 -2.33
CA SER A 113 1.91 -1.72 -1.94
C SER A 113 1.57 -2.75 -0.87
N LEU A 114 0.72 -2.40 0.10
CA LEU A 114 0.17 -3.32 1.08
C LEU A 114 -0.64 -4.43 0.42
N SER A 115 -1.52 -4.10 -0.53
CA SER A 115 -2.30 -5.10 -1.28
C SER A 115 -1.41 -6.12 -2.00
N ARG A 116 -0.29 -5.65 -2.60
CA ARG A 116 0.71 -6.54 -3.22
C ARG A 116 1.47 -7.38 -2.20
N PHE A 117 1.77 -6.81 -1.03
CA PHE A 117 2.44 -7.52 0.04
C PHE A 117 1.55 -8.66 0.58
N VAL A 118 0.27 -8.38 0.81
CA VAL A 118 -0.73 -9.40 1.19
C VAL A 118 -0.88 -10.45 0.08
N GLU A 119 -0.89 -10.06 -1.20
CA GLU A 119 -0.94 -11.00 -2.32
C GLU A 119 0.25 -11.97 -2.28
N LYS A 120 1.45 -11.44 -2.02
CA LYS A 120 2.68 -12.26 -1.88
C LYS A 120 2.61 -13.16 -0.65
N LEU A 121 2.12 -12.67 0.48
CA LEU A 121 1.91 -13.44 1.71
C LEU A 121 0.98 -14.63 1.47
N VAL A 122 -0.19 -14.40 0.86
CA VAL A 122 -1.14 -15.47 0.50
C VAL A 122 -0.49 -16.52 -0.40
N ARG A 123 0.34 -16.10 -1.35
CA ARG A 123 0.99 -16.99 -2.32
C ARG A 123 2.13 -17.81 -1.74
N GLU A 124 2.89 -17.25 -0.80
CA GLU A 124 4.19 -17.81 -0.38
C GLU A 124 4.20 -18.39 1.03
N SER A 125 3.18 -18.14 1.86
CA SER A 125 3.15 -18.69 3.23
C SER A 125 3.05 -20.21 3.31
N GLY A 126 2.57 -20.88 2.25
CA GLY A 126 2.43 -22.34 2.24
C GLY A 126 1.67 -22.86 3.48
N ASP A 127 2.29 -23.75 4.24
CA ASP A 127 1.70 -24.34 5.46
C ASP A 127 1.46 -23.30 6.59
N LEU A 128 2.10 -22.13 6.53
CA LEU A 128 1.91 -21.04 7.50
C LEU A 128 0.69 -20.17 7.17
N LEU A 129 0.00 -20.41 6.05
CA LEU A 129 -1.09 -19.56 5.60
C LEU A 129 -2.24 -19.50 6.62
N GLU A 130 -2.62 -20.63 7.21
CA GLU A 130 -3.67 -20.67 8.24
C GLU A 130 -3.29 -19.86 9.49
N ARG A 131 -2.01 -19.87 9.86
CA ARG A 131 -1.50 -19.05 10.97
C ARG A 131 -1.62 -17.55 10.65
N ASN A 132 -1.41 -17.17 9.39
CA ASN A 132 -1.42 -15.77 8.95
C ASN A 132 -2.81 -15.25 8.57
N ARG A 133 -3.79 -16.14 8.39
CA ARG A 133 -5.16 -15.82 7.95
C ARG A 133 -5.82 -14.71 8.77
N PRO A 134 -5.79 -14.71 10.13
CA PRO A 134 -6.42 -13.64 10.91
C PRO A 134 -5.82 -12.25 10.64
N LEU A 135 -4.50 -12.18 10.43
CA LEU A 135 -3.82 -10.93 10.07
C LEU A 135 -4.25 -10.45 8.68
N ILE A 136 -4.32 -11.35 7.71
CA ILE A 136 -4.78 -11.05 6.35
C ILE A 136 -6.22 -10.51 6.39
N ASP A 137 -7.12 -11.18 7.12
CA ASP A 137 -8.53 -10.78 7.23
C ASP A 137 -8.70 -9.42 7.94
N ALA A 138 -7.89 -9.14 8.96
CA ALA A 138 -7.86 -7.83 9.60
C ALA A 138 -7.35 -6.74 8.64
N THR A 139 -6.28 -7.04 7.89
CA THR A 139 -5.68 -6.12 6.92
C THR A 139 -6.65 -5.79 5.79
N LEU A 140 -7.38 -6.77 5.26
CA LEU A 140 -8.38 -6.56 4.21
C LEU A 140 -9.54 -5.66 4.66
N ARG A 141 -10.00 -5.83 5.91
CA ARG A 141 -11.04 -4.96 6.49
C ARG A 141 -10.55 -3.53 6.67
N GLU A 142 -9.31 -3.34 7.12
CA GLU A 142 -8.71 -2.00 7.22
C GLU A 142 -8.52 -1.36 5.83
N ILE A 143 -8.10 -2.14 4.82
CA ILE A 143 -8.05 -1.66 3.44
C ILE A 143 -9.44 -1.18 3.03
N ASP A 144 -10.49 -1.99 3.16
CA ASP A 144 -11.87 -1.63 2.79
C ASP A 144 -12.33 -0.30 3.36
N TYR A 145 -12.08 -0.12 4.67
CA TYR A 145 -12.42 1.10 5.39
C TYR A 145 -11.65 2.33 4.88
N ARG A 146 -10.40 2.14 4.45
CA ARG A 146 -9.47 3.21 4.07
C ARG A 146 -9.38 3.46 2.56
N ILE A 147 -9.99 2.63 1.71
CA ILE A 147 -9.94 2.85 0.27
C ILE A 147 -10.43 4.29 -0.01
N PRO A 148 -9.60 5.15 -0.63
CA PRO A 148 -10.01 6.50 -0.95
C PRO A 148 -11.22 6.48 -1.89
N ARG A 149 -12.32 7.13 -1.51
CA ARG A 149 -13.51 7.28 -2.36
C ARG A 149 -13.33 8.43 -3.37
N ASN A 150 -12.15 8.50 -3.98
CA ASN A 150 -11.73 9.54 -4.93
C ASN A 150 -11.09 8.90 -6.18
N ASP A 151 -10.56 9.71 -7.09
CA ASP A 151 -9.96 9.23 -8.34
C ASP A 151 -8.74 8.33 -8.11
N TYR A 152 -7.96 8.54 -7.05
CA TYR A 152 -6.83 7.66 -6.71
C TYR A 152 -7.31 6.26 -6.29
N GLY A 153 -8.47 6.15 -5.63
CA GLY A 153 -9.07 4.86 -5.29
C GLY A 153 -9.34 3.97 -6.50
N SER A 154 -9.67 4.56 -7.67
CA SER A 154 -9.90 3.81 -8.91
C SER A 154 -8.66 3.00 -9.35
N LEU A 155 -7.48 3.53 -9.05
CA LEU A 155 -6.20 2.93 -9.42
C LEU A 155 -5.88 1.67 -8.59
N LEU A 156 -6.62 1.40 -7.48
CA LEU A 156 -6.45 0.22 -6.64
C LEU A 156 -7.16 -1.02 -7.18
N SER A 157 -8.18 -0.84 -8.03
CA SER A 157 -9.01 -1.94 -8.54
C SER A 157 -8.19 -3.05 -9.20
N GLY A 158 -7.12 -2.71 -9.93
CA GLY A 158 -6.23 -3.67 -10.56
C GLY A 158 -5.35 -4.47 -9.59
N SER A 159 -4.89 -3.87 -8.49
CA SER A 159 -4.16 -4.60 -7.43
C SER A 159 -5.10 -5.47 -6.61
N LEU A 160 -6.26 -4.94 -6.23
CA LEU A 160 -7.25 -5.67 -5.43
C LEU A 160 -7.79 -6.87 -6.21
N ARG A 161 -8.10 -6.71 -7.50
CA ARG A 161 -8.51 -7.83 -8.36
C ARG A 161 -7.49 -8.98 -8.37
N ARG A 162 -6.19 -8.67 -8.47
CA ARG A 162 -5.13 -9.68 -8.44
C ARG A 162 -5.01 -10.37 -7.09
N LEU A 163 -5.12 -9.60 -6.01
CA LEU A 163 -5.17 -10.13 -4.65
C LEU A 163 -6.32 -11.11 -4.47
N PHE A 164 -7.55 -10.75 -4.86
CA PHE A 164 -8.70 -11.64 -4.77
C PHE A 164 -8.55 -12.90 -5.61
N GLN A 165 -7.99 -12.79 -6.82
CA GLN A 165 -7.72 -13.97 -7.63
C GLN A 165 -6.75 -14.92 -6.90
N THR A 166 -5.68 -14.38 -6.31
CA THR A 166 -4.71 -15.17 -5.54
C THR A 166 -5.36 -15.81 -4.31
N MET A 167 -6.22 -15.08 -3.58
CA MET A 167 -6.96 -15.63 -2.44
C MET A 167 -7.94 -16.73 -2.85
N ARG A 168 -8.63 -16.57 -3.98
CA ARG A 168 -9.55 -17.57 -4.51
C ARG A 168 -8.83 -18.85 -4.90
N GLU A 169 -7.64 -18.74 -5.49
CA GLU A 169 -6.79 -19.88 -5.85
C GLU A 169 -6.25 -20.59 -4.60
N ALA A 170 -5.88 -19.85 -3.55
CA ALA A 170 -5.40 -20.40 -2.29
C ALA A 170 -6.53 -21.07 -1.45
N GLY A 171 -7.75 -20.53 -1.53
CA GLY A 171 -8.93 -21.09 -0.87
C GLY A 171 -9.04 -20.81 0.64
N GLY A 172 -10.21 -21.14 1.20
CA GLY A 172 -10.50 -21.01 2.64
C GLY A 172 -11.00 -19.63 3.10
N TRP A 173 -11.15 -18.66 2.20
CA TRP A 173 -11.83 -17.39 2.48
C TRP A 173 -13.30 -17.44 2.10
N ASP A 174 -14.13 -16.75 2.87
CA ASP A 174 -15.55 -16.55 2.58
C ASP A 174 -15.73 -15.61 1.37
N ASP A 175 -16.58 -16.05 0.44
CA ASP A 175 -16.89 -15.35 -0.81
C ASP A 175 -17.51 -13.98 -0.55
N GLU A 176 -18.28 -13.82 0.53
CA GLU A 176 -18.96 -12.56 0.85
C GLU A 176 -17.98 -11.44 1.21
N THR A 177 -16.98 -11.75 2.04
CA THR A 177 -15.95 -10.77 2.43
C THR A 177 -15.14 -10.31 1.21
N MET A 178 -14.74 -11.26 0.35
CA MET A 178 -14.01 -10.94 -0.88
C MET A 178 -14.87 -10.12 -1.87
N ARG A 179 -16.16 -10.44 -1.94
CA ARG A 179 -17.12 -9.75 -2.82
C ARG A 179 -17.33 -8.30 -2.42
N SER A 180 -17.51 -7.99 -1.13
CA SER A 180 -17.75 -6.62 -0.65
C SER A 180 -16.65 -5.66 -1.10
N LEU A 181 -15.40 -5.98 -0.78
CA LEU A 181 -14.24 -5.14 -1.08
C LEU A 181 -14.00 -5.02 -2.60
N LEU A 182 -14.24 -6.08 -3.38
CA LEU A 182 -14.15 -6.03 -4.84
C LEU A 182 -15.23 -5.14 -5.46
N VAL A 183 -16.48 -5.27 -4.99
CA VAL A 183 -17.61 -4.45 -5.46
C VAL A 183 -17.33 -2.98 -5.19
N ASP A 184 -16.84 -2.64 -4.01
CA ASP A 184 -16.55 -1.26 -3.64
C ASP A 184 -15.38 -0.67 -4.44
N ALA A 185 -14.30 -1.42 -4.63
CA ALA A 185 -13.19 -1.00 -5.49
C ALA A 185 -13.66 -0.77 -6.94
N LEU A 186 -14.50 -1.65 -7.50
CA LEU A 186 -15.03 -1.49 -8.84
C LEU A 186 -15.97 -0.29 -8.94
N ARG A 187 -16.86 -0.07 -7.95
CA ARG A 187 -17.76 1.09 -7.91
C ARG A 187 -16.98 2.40 -7.93
N ILE A 188 -15.92 2.51 -7.14
CA ILE A 188 -15.05 3.70 -7.12
C ILE A 188 -14.41 3.91 -8.49
N THR A 189 -13.95 2.83 -9.13
CA THR A 189 -13.41 2.91 -10.51
C THR A 189 -14.46 3.38 -11.51
N TYR A 190 -15.67 2.83 -11.46
CA TYR A 190 -16.77 3.24 -12.33
C TYR A 190 -17.12 4.72 -12.13
N ASP A 191 -17.30 5.15 -10.89
CA ASP A 191 -17.64 6.54 -10.58
C ASP A 191 -16.51 7.50 -11.00
N ALA A 192 -15.24 7.11 -10.86
CA ALA A 192 -14.10 7.90 -11.34
C ALA A 192 -14.08 8.02 -12.87
N TRP A 193 -14.35 6.93 -13.61
CA TRP A 193 -14.45 6.96 -15.07
C TRP A 193 -15.59 7.88 -15.53
N LEU A 194 -16.76 7.81 -14.91
CA LEU A 194 -17.93 8.63 -15.25
C LEU A 194 -17.73 10.13 -14.96
N ARG A 195 -16.72 10.52 -14.19
CA ARG A 195 -16.33 11.92 -13.95
C ARG A 195 -15.38 12.48 -15.01
N ARG A 196 -14.80 11.63 -15.87
CA ARG A 196 -13.92 12.05 -16.96
C ARG A 196 -14.74 12.41 -18.20
N THR A 197 -14.09 12.95 -19.23
CA THR A 197 -14.74 13.17 -20.53
C THR A 197 -15.18 11.84 -21.12
N ASP A 198 -16.37 11.80 -21.74
CA ASP A 198 -16.89 10.57 -22.33
C ASP A 198 -15.94 10.11 -23.45
N PRO A 199 -15.37 8.89 -23.39
CA PRO A 199 -14.45 8.40 -24.42
C PRO A 199 -15.06 8.36 -25.82
N SER A 200 -16.40 8.33 -25.93
CA SER A 200 -17.08 8.41 -27.23
C SER A 200 -16.94 9.77 -27.92
N GLU A 201 -16.62 10.83 -27.17
CA GLU A 201 -16.31 12.16 -27.71
C GLU A 201 -14.93 12.23 -28.39
N TRP A 202 -14.04 11.26 -28.12
CA TRP A 202 -12.69 11.20 -28.72
C TRP A 202 -12.65 10.45 -30.06
N ILE A 203 -13.79 9.97 -30.55
CA ILE A 203 -13.89 9.35 -31.87
C ILE A 203 -13.96 10.49 -32.90
N ASP A 204 -12.84 10.76 -33.58
CA ASP A 204 -12.82 11.62 -34.77
C ASP A 204 -13.75 11.04 -35.86
N GLU A 205 -14.37 11.92 -36.66
CA GLU A 205 -15.27 11.59 -37.78
C GLU A 205 -14.65 10.72 -38.91
N GLY A 206 -13.41 10.23 -38.74
CA GLY A 206 -12.67 9.40 -39.70
C GLY A 206 -12.19 8.04 -39.16
N ALA A 207 -12.69 7.57 -38.01
CA ALA A 207 -12.27 6.28 -37.44
C ALA A 207 -12.65 5.10 -38.36
N ASP A 208 -11.64 4.51 -39.00
CA ASP A 208 -11.73 3.34 -39.88
C ASP A 208 -12.24 2.08 -39.14
N GLU A 209 -12.89 1.15 -39.86
CA GLU A 209 -13.51 -0.10 -39.32
C GLU A 209 -12.54 -0.98 -38.52
N LYS A 210 -11.23 -0.73 -38.62
CA LYS A 210 -10.16 -1.44 -37.93
C LYS A 210 -9.84 -0.90 -36.54
N THR A 211 -10.41 0.23 -36.14
CA THR A 211 -10.23 0.79 -34.79
C THR A 211 -11.36 0.30 -33.88
N PRO A 212 -11.06 -0.34 -32.73
CA PRO A 212 -12.10 -0.76 -31.79
C PRO A 212 -12.98 0.43 -31.38
N SER A 213 -14.29 0.30 -31.57
CA SER A 213 -15.23 1.39 -31.25
C SER A 213 -15.18 1.73 -29.76
N LEU A 214 -14.84 2.99 -29.43
CA LEU A 214 -14.90 3.51 -28.07
C LEU A 214 -16.35 3.64 -27.56
N ARG A 215 -17.37 3.40 -28.39
CA ARG A 215 -18.79 3.37 -27.97
C ARG A 215 -19.07 2.32 -26.91
N ARG A 216 -18.31 1.21 -26.87
CA ARG A 216 -18.42 0.20 -25.80
C ARG A 216 -17.88 0.67 -24.46
N LEU A 217 -17.17 1.79 -24.45
CA LEU A 217 -16.60 2.44 -23.29
C LEU A 217 -17.26 3.81 -23.03
N SER A 218 -18.39 4.11 -23.69
CA SER A 218 -19.13 5.35 -23.44
C SER A 218 -19.70 5.36 -22.04
N HIS A 219 -20.01 6.55 -21.51
CA HIS A 219 -20.68 6.64 -20.21
C HIS A 219 -22.03 5.94 -20.22
N GLU A 220 -22.75 5.96 -21.35
CA GLU A 220 -24.00 5.21 -21.53
C GLU A 220 -23.77 3.71 -21.37
N ALA A 221 -22.84 3.13 -22.13
CA ALA A 221 -22.52 1.71 -22.06
C ALA A 221 -22.03 1.31 -20.66
N ILE A 222 -21.20 2.15 -20.02
CA ILE A 222 -20.71 1.91 -18.66
C ILE A 222 -21.86 1.90 -17.63
N ARG A 223 -22.85 2.78 -17.78
CA ARG A 223 -24.01 2.83 -16.88
C ARG A 223 -24.91 1.61 -16.98
N GLU A 224 -24.95 0.93 -18.13
CA GLU A 224 -25.72 -0.30 -18.32
C GLU A 224 -25.16 -1.51 -17.53
N TYR A 225 -23.88 -1.47 -17.14
CA TYR A 225 -23.24 -2.53 -16.34
C TYR A 225 -23.41 -2.37 -14.82
N ARG A 226 -24.05 -1.28 -14.36
CA ARG A 226 -24.22 -0.96 -12.93
C ARG A 226 -25.48 -1.62 -12.36
#